data_AF-A0A5J4WKM5-F1
#
_entry.id   AF-A0A5J4WKM5-F1
#
_cell.length_a   1.000
_cell.length_b   1.000
_cell.length_c   1.000
_cell.angle_alpha   90.00
_cell.angle_beta   90.00
_cell.angle_gamma   90.00
#
_symmetry.space_group_name_H-M   'P 1'
#
loop_
_entity.id
_entity.type
_entity.pdbx_description
1 polymer ?
#
loop_
_entity_poly.entity_id
_entity_poly.type
_entity_poly.pdbx_seq_one_letter_code
_entity_poly.pdbx_strand_id
1 'polypeptide(L)'
;MLVFFFRKDTLAQIYRFPFLREQILAEIKQAKVIFTEFEKSGTCASSAAKSISKQTWKEIYYIERTLLPIFDIRSKELSQCLSQPDNAWVMYQTKTLLHDLQAILIGVAQGSSIVSGIVFSKAQRTNASDMVVEIEYKGLNEGCIHFPPVFQDVMRDLIMNARKYSFAGGVINAKMMNDG
;
A
#
# COMPACT_ATOMS: atom_id res chain seq x y z
N MET A 1 -3.33 -9.50 0.55
CA MET A 1 -4.75 -9.11 0.61
C MET A 1 -4.83 -7.90 1.52
N LEU A 2 -5.23 -6.74 1.01
CA LEU A 2 -5.43 -5.53 1.81
C LEU A 2 -6.92 -5.46 2.19
N VAL A 3 -7.23 -5.44 3.49
CA VAL A 3 -8.62 -5.38 3.99
C VAL A 3 -8.71 -4.31 5.08
N PHE A 4 -9.64 -3.38 4.93
CA PHE A 4 -10.00 -2.39 5.94
C PHE A 4 -11.45 -2.61 6.40
N PHE A 5 -11.72 -2.48 7.70
CA PHE A 5 -13.04 -2.50 8.35
C PHE A 5 -13.43 -1.06 8.80
N PHE A 6 -14.68 -0.68 9.17
CA PHE A 6 -15.09 0.67 9.67
C PHE A 6 -16.02 0.72 10.91
N ARG A 7 -15.41 0.93 12.10
CA ARG A 7 -15.76 1.88 13.19
C ARG A 7 -15.07 1.49 14.49
N LYS A 8 -15.25 0.28 15.01
CA LYS A 8 -14.52 -0.18 16.22
C LYS A 8 -13.15 -0.77 15.87
N ASP A 9 -13.12 -1.69 14.92
CA ASP A 9 -11.90 -2.42 14.58
C ASP A 9 -10.90 -1.55 13.80
N THR A 10 -11.39 -0.55 13.08
CA THR A 10 -10.56 0.45 12.36
C THR A 10 -9.92 1.44 13.30
N LEU A 11 -10.67 1.94 14.29
CA LEU A 11 -10.09 2.77 15.32
C LEU A 11 -8.98 1.98 16.01
N ALA A 12 -9.24 0.71 16.36
CA ALA A 12 -8.21 -0.17 16.91
C ALA A 12 -7.02 -0.40 15.95
N GLN A 13 -7.25 -0.53 14.64
CA GLN A 13 -6.19 -0.65 13.63
C GLN A 13 -5.39 0.65 13.48
N ILE A 14 -6.03 1.81 13.47
CA ILE A 14 -5.38 3.13 13.39
C ILE A 14 -4.58 3.40 14.66
N TYR A 15 -5.12 3.08 15.83
CA TYR A 15 -4.38 3.13 17.10
C TYR A 15 -3.20 2.15 17.13
N ARG A 16 -3.20 1.11 16.29
CA ARG A 16 -2.06 0.20 16.08
C ARG A 16 -1.02 0.74 15.11
N PHE A 17 -1.28 1.79 14.35
CA PHE A 17 -0.31 2.32 13.38
C PHE A 17 1.03 2.73 14.02
N PRO A 18 1.06 3.41 15.18
CA PRO A 18 2.32 3.67 15.88
C PRO A 18 3.07 2.39 16.23
N PHE A 19 2.38 1.35 16.66
CA PHE A 19 3.00 0.06 16.99
C PHE A 19 3.56 -0.64 15.74
N LEU A 20 2.78 -0.71 14.67
CA LEU A 20 3.20 -1.29 13.38
C LEU A 20 4.43 -0.56 12.82
N ARG A 21 4.47 0.76 12.96
CA ARG A 21 5.63 1.57 12.59
C ARG A 21 6.88 1.17 13.37
N GLU A 22 6.78 1.07 14.70
CA GLU A 22 7.92 0.66 15.54
C GLU A 22 8.36 -0.76 15.22
N GLN A 23 7.42 -1.67 14.90
CA GLN A 23 7.76 -3.01 14.44
C GLN A 23 8.54 -2.98 13.11
N ILE A 24 8.08 -2.22 12.12
CA ILE A 24 8.77 -2.06 10.82
C ILE A 24 10.18 -1.48 11.04
N LEU A 25 10.31 -0.47 11.92
CA LEU A 25 11.61 0.12 12.25
C LEU A 25 12.55 -0.89 12.93
N ALA A 26 12.03 -1.72 13.84
CA ALA A 26 12.81 -2.76 14.49
C ALA A 26 13.29 -3.83 13.49
N GLU A 27 12.41 -4.27 12.58
CA GLU A 27 12.74 -5.23 11.53
C GLU A 27 13.80 -4.66 10.56
N ILE A 28 13.67 -3.39 10.14
CA ILE A 28 14.68 -2.71 9.32
C ILE A 28 16.01 -2.63 10.06
N LYS A 29 16.00 -2.25 11.34
CA LYS A 29 17.22 -2.15 12.15
C LYS A 29 17.91 -3.51 12.26
N GLN A 30 17.16 -4.58 12.51
CA GLN A 30 17.68 -5.93 12.57
C GLN A 30 18.24 -6.38 11.21
N ALA A 31 17.53 -6.11 10.12
CA ALA A 31 18.00 -6.41 8.77
C ALA A 31 19.34 -5.70 8.49
N LYS A 32 19.47 -4.42 8.83
CA LYS A 32 20.73 -3.67 8.66
C LYS A 32 21.89 -4.29 9.42
N VAL A 33 21.67 -4.76 10.65
CA VAL A 33 22.71 -5.47 11.44
C VAL A 33 23.15 -6.74 10.72
N ILE A 34 22.20 -7.60 10.35
CA ILE A 34 22.47 -8.88 9.67
C ILE A 34 23.23 -8.65 8.36
N PHE A 35 22.79 -7.69 7.54
CA PHE A 35 23.43 -7.38 6.26
C PHE A 35 24.83 -6.79 6.46
N THR A 36 25.03 -5.94 7.46
CA THR A 36 26.35 -5.39 7.78
C THR A 36 27.32 -6.49 8.23
N GLU A 37 26.85 -7.46 9.02
CA GLU A 37 27.66 -8.61 9.45
C GLU A 37 27.99 -9.53 8.28
N PHE A 38 27.02 -9.79 7.39
CA PHE A 38 27.21 -10.58 6.17
C PHE A 38 28.24 -9.96 5.20
N GLU A 39 28.26 -8.63 5.06
CA GLU A 39 29.25 -7.95 4.24
C GLU A 39 30.66 -8.01 4.87
N LYS A 40 30.75 -7.93 6.20
CA LYS A 40 32.01 -8.04 6.94
C LYS A 40 32.61 -9.44 6.91
N SER A 41 31.80 -10.50 6.83
CA SER A 41 32.28 -11.89 6.83
C SER A 41 32.96 -12.31 5.53
N GLY A 42 33.08 -11.43 4.52
CA GLY A 42 33.81 -11.71 3.27
C GLY A 42 33.11 -12.70 2.32
N THR A 43 31.93 -13.19 2.68
CA THR A 43 31.13 -14.17 1.92
C THR A 43 30.60 -13.63 0.59
N CYS A 44 30.73 -12.32 0.36
CA CYS A 44 30.21 -11.58 -0.80
C CYS A 44 31.21 -11.51 -1.98
N ALA A 45 32.00 -12.58 -2.20
CA ALA A 45 33.00 -12.61 -3.28
C ALA A 45 32.37 -12.70 -4.68
N SER A 46 31.16 -13.29 -4.79
CA SER A 46 30.47 -13.45 -6.08
C SER A 46 29.76 -12.15 -6.52
N SER A 47 29.72 -11.92 -7.83
CA SER A 47 29.02 -10.78 -8.44
C SER A 47 27.51 -10.78 -8.15
N ALA A 48 26.91 -11.97 -8.03
CA ALA A 48 25.51 -12.16 -7.68
C ALA A 48 25.22 -11.69 -6.23
N ALA A 49 26.06 -12.08 -5.27
CA ALA A 49 25.89 -11.66 -3.87
C ALA A 49 26.00 -10.14 -3.70
N LYS A 50 26.94 -9.50 -4.43
CA LYS A 50 27.09 -8.03 -4.44
C LYS A 50 25.88 -7.32 -5.02
N SER A 51 25.28 -7.87 -6.08
CA SER A 51 24.08 -7.32 -6.71
C SER A 51 22.88 -7.40 -5.76
N ILE A 52 22.68 -8.55 -5.11
CA ILE A 52 21.62 -8.76 -4.13
C ILE A 52 21.78 -7.79 -2.95
N SER A 53 22.98 -7.69 -2.36
CA SER A 53 23.24 -6.75 -1.26
C SER A 53 22.92 -5.30 -1.65
N LYS A 54 23.40 -4.85 -2.82
CA LYS A 54 23.13 -3.51 -3.34
C LYS A 54 21.63 -3.25 -3.54
N GLN A 55 20.89 -4.24 -4.01
CA GLN A 55 19.44 -4.13 -4.20
C GLN A 55 18.71 -4.05 -2.85
N THR A 56 19.06 -4.90 -1.89
CA THR A 56 18.46 -4.86 -0.55
C THR A 56 18.73 -3.54 0.17
N TRP A 57 19.94 -2.97 0.05
CA TRP A 57 20.23 -1.64 0.61
C TRP A 57 19.39 -0.52 0.00
N LYS A 58 19.12 -0.58 -1.32
CA LYS A 58 18.21 0.37 -1.98
C LYS A 58 16.78 0.25 -1.43
N GLU A 59 16.32 -0.97 -1.18
CA GLU A 59 14.99 -1.22 -0.63
C GLU A 59 14.87 -0.69 0.80
N ILE A 60 15.84 -0.99 1.67
CA ILE A 60 15.92 -0.44 3.03
C ILE A 60 15.89 1.09 3.00
N TYR A 61 16.73 1.71 2.16
CA TYR A 61 16.78 3.17 2.04
C TYR A 61 15.45 3.75 1.59
N TYR A 62 14.78 3.13 0.63
CA TYR A 62 13.48 3.57 0.15
C TYR A 62 12.40 3.46 1.24
N ILE A 63 12.37 2.36 2.00
CA ILE A 63 11.41 2.19 3.09
C ILE A 63 11.62 3.30 4.13
N GLU A 64 12.87 3.53 4.55
CA GLU A 64 13.21 4.54 5.57
C GLU A 64 12.93 5.98 5.10
N ARG A 65 13.25 6.30 3.84
CA ARG A 65 13.25 7.69 3.35
C ARG A 65 11.98 8.09 2.60
N THR A 66 11.17 7.13 2.17
CA THR A 66 9.97 7.41 1.38
C THR A 66 8.74 6.81 2.03
N LEU A 67 8.73 5.51 2.33
CA LEU A 67 7.51 4.88 2.84
C LEU A 67 7.15 5.32 4.26
N LEU A 68 8.11 5.30 5.19
CA LEU A 68 7.85 5.68 6.58
C LEU A 68 7.38 7.15 6.71
N PRO A 69 7.98 8.14 6.03
CA PRO A 69 7.46 9.51 6.08
C PRO A 69 6.04 9.66 5.51
N ILE A 70 5.72 8.99 4.40
CA ILE A 70 4.35 8.99 3.86
C ILE A 70 3.40 8.37 4.88
N PHE A 71 3.78 7.23 5.47
CA PHE A 71 2.99 6.57 6.51
C PHE A 71 2.75 7.49 7.71
N ASP A 72 3.76 8.23 8.17
CA ASP A 72 3.66 9.17 9.29
C ASP A 72 2.68 10.31 8.97
N ILE A 73 2.76 10.90 7.77
CA ILE A 73 1.85 11.95 7.31
C ILE A 73 0.41 11.41 7.27
N ARG A 74 0.18 10.28 6.60
CA ARG A 74 -1.16 9.70 6.45
C ARG A 74 -1.76 9.25 7.78
N SER A 75 -0.94 8.69 8.67
CA SER A 75 -1.38 8.31 10.02
C SER A 75 -1.81 9.53 10.84
N LYS A 76 -1.09 10.64 10.70
CA LYS A 76 -1.43 11.90 11.36
C LYS A 76 -2.72 12.50 10.79
N GLU A 77 -2.86 12.57 9.47
CA GLU A 77 -4.08 13.03 8.78
C GLU A 77 -5.30 12.22 9.21
N LEU A 78 -5.18 10.88 9.22
CA LEU A 78 -6.22 9.97 9.72
C LEU A 78 -6.58 10.26 11.17
N SER A 79 -5.59 10.39 12.05
CA SER A 79 -5.82 10.69 13.47
C SER A 79 -6.50 12.05 13.68
N GLN A 80 -6.13 13.06 12.89
CA GLN A 80 -6.74 14.38 12.92
C GLN A 80 -8.17 14.37 12.42
N CYS A 81 -8.46 13.67 11.31
CA CYS A 81 -9.84 13.47 10.84
C CYS A 81 -10.67 12.81 11.93
N LEU A 82 -10.19 11.74 12.57
CA LEU A 82 -10.94 11.08 13.65
C LEU A 82 -11.23 11.98 14.86
N SER A 83 -10.42 13.02 15.09
CA SER A 83 -10.63 14.00 16.17
C SER A 83 -11.69 15.07 15.85
N GLN A 84 -12.20 15.15 14.62
CA GLN A 84 -13.20 16.14 14.18
C GLN A 84 -14.49 15.45 13.71
N PRO A 85 -15.57 15.44 14.53
CA PRO A 85 -16.72 14.56 14.29
C PRO A 85 -17.55 14.89 13.02
N ASP A 86 -17.66 16.15 12.62
CA ASP A 86 -18.73 16.55 11.68
C ASP A 86 -18.34 16.52 10.19
N ASN A 87 -17.04 16.64 9.86
CA ASN A 87 -16.55 16.65 8.47
C ASN A 87 -15.61 15.48 8.14
N ALA A 88 -15.35 14.60 9.09
CA ALA A 88 -14.36 13.54 8.92
C ALA A 88 -14.86 12.31 8.19
N TRP A 89 -16.17 12.13 7.99
CA TRP A 89 -16.74 10.95 7.37
C TRP A 89 -17.71 11.33 6.28
N VAL A 90 -17.39 10.96 5.04
CA VAL A 90 -18.19 11.31 3.86
C VAL A 90 -18.84 10.04 3.31
N MET A 91 -20.08 10.18 2.87
CA MET A 91 -20.80 9.10 2.19
C MET A 91 -20.44 9.12 0.71
N TYR A 92 -20.00 7.98 0.19
CA TYR A 92 -19.60 7.83 -1.19
C TYR A 92 -20.43 6.75 -1.89
N GLN A 93 -20.68 6.96 -3.18
CA GLN A 93 -21.18 5.91 -4.07
C GLN A 93 -20.02 4.99 -4.46
N THR A 94 -20.14 3.68 -4.20
CA THR A 94 -19.06 2.71 -4.41
C THR A 94 -18.67 2.59 -5.89
N LYS A 95 -19.64 2.74 -6.80
CA LYS A 95 -19.38 2.76 -8.25
C LYS A 95 -18.51 3.95 -8.68
N THR A 96 -18.79 5.14 -8.14
CA THR A 96 -18.00 6.35 -8.41
C THR A 96 -16.59 6.21 -7.85
N LEU A 97 -16.43 5.76 -6.60
CA LEU A 97 -15.12 5.50 -6.01
C LEU A 97 -14.30 4.52 -6.83
N LEU A 98 -14.92 3.42 -7.26
CA LEU A 98 -14.26 2.41 -8.08
C LEU A 98 -13.78 3.01 -9.40
N HIS A 99 -14.66 3.72 -10.11
CA HIS A 99 -14.31 4.39 -11.37
C HIS A 99 -13.15 5.37 -11.18
N ASP A 100 -13.21 6.24 -10.18
CA ASP A 100 -12.23 7.29 -9.96
C ASP A 100 -10.86 6.72 -9.58
N LEU A 101 -10.83 5.70 -8.70
CA LEU A 101 -9.58 5.02 -8.35
C LEU A 101 -8.99 4.28 -9.56
N GLN A 102 -9.82 3.62 -10.38
CA GLN A 102 -9.36 2.97 -11.60
C GLN A 102 -8.73 3.96 -12.58
N ALA A 103 -9.38 5.11 -12.80
CA ALA A 103 -8.87 6.17 -13.66
C ALA A 103 -7.52 6.71 -13.18
N ILE A 104 -7.39 6.96 -11.87
CA ILE A 104 -6.13 7.40 -11.26
C ILE A 104 -5.03 6.35 -11.46
N LEU A 105 -5.32 5.07 -11.18
CA LEU A 105 -4.33 3.99 -11.31
C LEU A 105 -3.86 3.82 -12.76
N ILE A 106 -4.76 3.92 -13.74
CA ILE A 106 -4.40 3.92 -15.18
C ILE A 106 -3.47 5.10 -15.48
N GLY A 107 -3.87 6.32 -15.09
CA GLY A 107 -3.09 7.53 -15.38
C GLY A 107 -1.68 7.48 -14.78
N VAL A 108 -1.54 7.00 -13.55
CA VAL A 108 -0.23 6.86 -12.90
C VAL A 108 0.60 5.73 -13.54
N ALA A 109 -0.03 4.65 -14.00
CA ALA A 109 0.68 3.55 -14.67
C ALA A 109 1.27 3.96 -16.02
N GLN A 110 0.61 4.84 -16.78
CA GLN A 110 1.08 5.32 -18.09
C GLN A 110 2.42 6.08 -18.00
N GLY A 111 2.75 6.68 -16.85
CA GLY A 111 4.01 7.39 -16.65
C GLY A 111 5.20 6.52 -16.21
N SER A 112 5.01 5.21 -16.02
CA SER A 112 6.01 4.32 -15.41
C SER A 112 6.63 3.37 -16.45
N SER A 113 7.92 3.55 -16.78
CA SER A 113 8.66 2.74 -17.75
C SER A 113 9.01 1.30 -17.32
N ILE A 114 8.76 0.93 -16.05
CA ILE A 114 9.34 -0.28 -15.43
C ILE A 114 8.32 -1.42 -15.26
N VAL A 115 7.01 -1.14 -15.32
CA VAL A 115 5.98 -2.12 -14.96
C VAL A 115 4.84 -2.05 -15.99
N SER A 116 4.36 -3.22 -16.37
CA SER A 116 3.22 -3.50 -17.24
C SER A 116 1.94 -2.73 -16.88
N GLY A 117 0.97 -2.77 -17.80
CA GLY A 117 -0.32 -2.12 -17.62
C GLY A 117 -1.06 -2.63 -16.37
N ILE A 118 -2.05 -1.85 -15.94
CA ILE A 118 -2.97 -2.24 -14.88
C ILE A 118 -4.29 -2.64 -15.54
N VAL A 119 -4.82 -3.80 -15.17
CA VAL A 119 -6.16 -4.26 -15.53
C VAL A 119 -6.96 -4.57 -14.27
N PHE A 120 -8.28 -4.46 -14.31
CA PHE A 120 -9.13 -4.53 -13.10
C PHE A 120 -9.91 -5.84 -12.96
N SER A 121 -9.61 -6.82 -13.81
CA SER A 121 -10.02 -8.21 -13.62
C SER A 121 -9.10 -9.13 -14.42
N LYS A 122 -9.03 -10.41 -14.03
CA LYS A 122 -8.32 -11.43 -14.80
C LYS A 122 -8.86 -11.57 -16.22
N ALA A 123 -10.16 -11.34 -16.43
CA ALA A 123 -10.80 -11.42 -17.74
C ALA A 123 -10.36 -10.30 -18.68
N GLN A 124 -9.96 -9.14 -18.15
CA GLN A 124 -9.45 -8.01 -18.92
C GLN A 124 -7.96 -8.14 -19.27
N ARG A 125 -7.26 -9.15 -18.74
CA ARG A 125 -5.83 -9.33 -18.96
C ARG A 125 -5.57 -9.83 -20.37
N THR A 126 -4.95 -8.98 -21.19
CA THR A 126 -4.48 -9.33 -22.54
C THR A 126 -3.00 -9.68 -22.56
N ASN A 127 -2.15 -8.97 -21.81
CA ASN A 127 -0.73 -9.30 -21.69
C ASN A 127 -0.45 -10.05 -20.39
N ALA A 128 0.38 -11.10 -20.46
CA ALA A 128 0.75 -11.89 -19.28
C ALA A 128 1.51 -11.07 -18.22
N SER A 129 2.18 -9.99 -18.63
CA SER A 129 2.85 -9.08 -17.72
C SER A 129 1.87 -8.15 -17.01
N ASP A 130 0.66 -7.88 -17.53
CA ASP A 130 -0.27 -6.90 -16.94
C ASP A 130 -0.70 -7.29 -15.53
N MET A 131 -0.59 -6.33 -14.63
CA MET A 131 -0.95 -6.56 -13.23
C MET A 131 -2.46 -6.46 -13.07
N VAL A 132 -3.05 -7.44 -12.40
CA VAL A 132 -4.49 -7.43 -12.07
C VAL A 132 -4.65 -6.77 -10.71
N VAL A 133 -5.50 -5.76 -10.63
CA VAL A 133 -5.89 -5.11 -9.37
C VAL A 133 -7.38 -5.31 -9.18
N GLU A 134 -7.75 -6.19 -8.25
CA GLU A 134 -9.15 -6.45 -7.88
C GLU A 134 -9.51 -5.53 -6.71
N ILE A 135 -10.45 -4.61 -6.95
CA ILE A 135 -10.87 -3.59 -6.00
C ILE A 135 -12.31 -3.85 -5.57
N GLU A 136 -12.55 -3.90 -4.27
CA GLU A 136 -13.88 -4.05 -3.70
C GLU A 136 -14.15 -2.94 -2.67
N TYR A 137 -15.28 -2.24 -2.84
CA TYR A 137 -15.84 -1.34 -1.83
C TYR A 137 -17.16 -1.94 -1.32
N LYS A 138 -17.27 -2.13 -0.01
CA LYS A 138 -18.47 -2.68 0.62
C LYS A 138 -18.85 -1.83 1.83
N GLY A 139 -20.02 -1.20 1.80
CA GLY A 139 -20.56 -0.50 2.97
C GLY A 139 -21.76 -1.20 3.58
N LEU A 140 -22.29 -0.60 4.65
CA LEU A 140 -23.51 -1.05 5.33
C LEU A 140 -24.74 -0.92 4.43
N ASN A 141 -24.79 0.15 3.65
CA ASN A 141 -25.86 0.42 2.69
C ASN A 141 -25.41 -0.04 1.30
N GLU A 142 -26.32 -0.67 0.56
CA GLU A 142 -26.03 -1.12 -0.81
C GLU A 142 -25.59 0.06 -1.69
N GLY A 143 -24.52 -0.14 -2.46
CA GLY A 143 -23.98 0.87 -3.37
C GLY A 143 -23.30 2.07 -2.70
N CYS A 144 -23.27 2.14 -1.37
CA CYS A 144 -22.67 3.26 -0.64
C CYS A 144 -21.65 2.79 0.39
N ILE A 145 -20.69 3.66 0.73
CA ILE A 145 -19.75 3.43 1.82
C ILE A 145 -19.46 4.76 2.54
N HIS A 146 -19.38 4.72 3.87
CA HIS A 146 -19.12 5.88 4.71
C HIS A 146 -17.74 5.75 5.32
N PHE A 147 -16.81 6.65 4.97
CA PHE A 147 -15.45 6.65 5.52
C PHE A 147 -14.73 8.01 5.35
N PRO A 148 -13.61 8.26 6.04
CA PRO A 148 -12.81 9.47 5.87
C PRO A 148 -12.12 9.66 4.50
N PRO A 149 -12.23 10.81 3.83
CA PRO A 149 -11.70 11.01 2.47
C PRO A 149 -10.25 10.56 2.24
N VAL A 150 -9.38 10.74 3.24
CA VAL A 150 -7.96 10.32 3.24
C VAL A 150 -7.77 8.82 2.96
N PHE A 151 -8.75 7.96 3.21
CA PHE A 151 -8.64 6.53 2.89
C PHE A 151 -8.54 6.25 1.38
N GLN A 152 -9.06 7.12 0.52
CA GLN A 152 -8.86 6.99 -0.92
C GLN A 152 -7.38 7.13 -1.28
N ASP A 153 -6.70 8.11 -0.68
CA ASP A 153 -5.26 8.32 -0.84
C ASP A 153 -4.46 7.14 -0.31
N VAL A 154 -4.80 6.65 0.89
CA VAL A 154 -4.14 5.49 1.50
C VAL A 154 -4.27 4.25 0.61
N MET A 155 -5.47 3.99 0.09
CA MET A 155 -5.70 2.83 -0.79
C MET A 155 -4.89 2.93 -2.08
N ARG A 156 -4.86 4.12 -2.71
CA ARG A 156 -4.03 4.38 -3.89
C ARG A 156 -2.56 4.13 -3.60
N ASP A 157 -2.03 4.73 -2.53
CA ASP A 157 -0.60 4.68 -2.20
C ASP A 157 -0.18 3.23 -1.90
N LEU A 158 -1.01 2.46 -1.20
CA LEU A 158 -0.78 1.04 -0.92
C LEU A 158 -0.79 0.17 -2.19
N ILE A 159 -1.74 0.39 -3.11
CA ILE A 159 -1.79 -0.33 -4.39
C ILE A 159 -0.54 -0.01 -5.21
N MET A 160 -0.14 1.26 -5.28
CA MET A 160 1.05 1.66 -6.04
C MET A 160 2.36 1.12 -5.44
N ASN A 161 2.45 1.05 -4.12
CA ASN A 161 3.57 0.40 -3.46
C ASN A 161 3.58 -1.10 -3.72
N ALA A 162 2.44 -1.78 -3.53
CA ALA A 162 2.31 -3.20 -3.84
C ALA A 162 2.67 -3.50 -5.30
N ARG A 163 2.32 -2.62 -6.24
CA ARG A 163 2.72 -2.70 -7.65
C ARG A 163 4.23 -2.73 -7.83
N LYS A 164 4.94 -1.80 -7.18
CA LYS A 164 6.40 -1.66 -7.30
C LYS A 164 7.15 -2.92 -6.84
N TYR A 165 6.59 -3.66 -5.89
CA TYR A 165 7.22 -4.83 -5.27
C TYR A 165 6.62 -6.16 -5.70
N SER A 166 5.63 -6.14 -6.59
CA SER A 166 5.05 -7.35 -7.17
C SER A 166 5.80 -7.74 -8.44
N PHE A 167 5.86 -9.04 -8.71
CA PHE A 167 6.33 -9.54 -10.00
C PHE A 167 5.35 -9.16 -11.12
N ALA A 168 5.85 -9.01 -12.34
CA ALA A 168 5.01 -8.76 -13.52
C ALA A 168 3.97 -9.87 -13.68
N GLY A 169 2.70 -9.51 -13.93
CA GLY A 169 1.57 -10.45 -14.01
C GLY A 169 0.93 -10.79 -12.65
N GLY A 170 1.43 -10.20 -11.57
CA GLY A 170 0.89 -10.36 -10.21
C GLY A 170 -0.58 -9.93 -10.06
N VAL A 171 -1.17 -10.28 -8.93
CA VAL A 171 -2.54 -9.94 -8.55
C VAL A 171 -2.54 -9.21 -7.22
N ILE A 172 -3.12 -8.01 -7.20
CA ILE A 172 -3.35 -7.23 -5.98
C ILE A 172 -4.83 -7.27 -5.66
N ASN A 173 -5.17 -7.79 -4.48
CA ASN A 173 -6.53 -7.76 -3.95
C ASN A 173 -6.63 -6.66 -2.90
N ALA A 174 -7.44 -5.63 -3.19
CA ALA A 174 -7.65 -4.48 -2.34
C ALA A 174 -9.13 -4.33 -1.98
N LYS A 175 -9.46 -4.44 -0.69
CA LYS A 175 -10.83 -4.37 -0.18
C LYS A 175 -10.97 -3.28 0.86
N MET A 176 -12.02 -2.49 0.73
CA MET A 176 -12.42 -1.48 1.69
C MET A 176 -13.84 -1.77 2.15
N MET A 177 -13.98 -2.18 3.41
CA MET A 177 -15.23 -2.65 3.99
C MET A 177 -15.61 -1.77 5.18
N ASN A 178 -16.87 -1.33 5.26
CA ASN A 178 -17.44 -0.69 6.44
C ASN A 178 -18.30 -1.70 7.23
N ASP A 179 -17.98 -1.87 8.51
CA ASP A 179 -18.54 -2.91 9.37
C ASP A 179 -19.45 -2.42 10.52
N GLY A 180 -19.68 -1.11 10.69
CA GLY A 180 -20.70 -0.62 11.62
C GLY A 180 -20.40 0.66 12.37
#